data_AF-A0A7K0RZV2-F1
#
_entry.id   AF-A0A7K0RZV2-F1
#
_cell.length_a   1.000
_cell.length_b   1.000
_cell.length_c   1.000
_cell.angle_alpha   90.00
_cell.angle_beta   90.00
_cell.angle_gamma   90.00
#
_symmetry.space_group_name_H-M   'P 1'
#
loop_
_entity.id
_entity.type
_entity.pdbx_description
1 polymer ?
#
loop_
_entity_poly.entity_id
_entity_poly.type
_entity_poly.pdbx_seq_one_letter_code
_entity_poly.pdbx_strand_id
1 'polypeptide(L)' 'MSDSQLYSIGAYFCDSHPDLVDDVLKQSVEIERDGLARWAKKEKVEESVALQTLITGLSVRFYTALASDA' A
#
# COMPACT_ATOMS: atom_id res chain seq x y z
N MET A 1 -8.52 -10.58 12.55
CA MET A 1 -9.04 -9.23 12.23
C MET A 1 -8.33 -8.58 11.04
N SER A 2 -7.40 -9.24 10.35
CA SER A 2 -6.47 -8.60 9.39
C SER A 2 -7.02 -8.44 7.96
N ASP A 3 -7.62 -9.49 7.41
CA ASP A 3 -7.83 -9.56 5.95
C ASP A 3 -8.99 -8.68 5.48
N SER A 4 -10.05 -8.61 6.29
CA SER A 4 -11.22 -7.77 5.99
C SER A 4 -10.91 -6.28 6.04
N GLN A 5 -9.98 -5.83 6.90
CA GLN A 5 -9.60 -4.42 7.01
C GLN A 5 -8.72 -3.99 5.84
N LEU A 6 -7.75 -4.83 5.46
CA LEU A 6 -6.91 -4.60 4.28
C LEU A 6 -7.75 -4.63 3.00
N TYR A 7 -8.69 -5.57 2.87
CA TYR A 7 -9.62 -5.59 1.73
C TYR A 7 -10.46 -4.30 1.65
N SER A 8 -11.04 -3.83 2.76
CA SER A 8 -11.81 -2.59 2.77
C SER A 8 -10.97 -1.35 2.43
N ILE A 9 -9.73 -1.26 2.91
CA ILE A 9 -8.82 -0.15 2.58
C ILE A 9 -8.42 -0.21 1.11
N GLY A 10 -8.07 -1.39 0.60
CA GLY A 10 -7.71 -1.60 -0.80
C GLY A 10 -8.86 -1.26 -1.75
N ALA A 11 -10.05 -1.78 -1.48
CA ALA A 11 -11.26 -1.49 -2.26
C ALA A 11 -11.59 0.01 -2.27
N TYR A 12 -11.62 0.66 -1.11
CA TYR A 12 -11.91 2.10 -1.00
C TYR A 12 -10.86 2.95 -1.72
N PHE A 13 -9.59 2.58 -1.62
CA PHE A 13 -8.50 3.31 -2.27
C PHE A 13 -8.52 3.16 -3.79
N CYS A 14 -8.74 1.92 -4.29
CA CYS A 14 -8.93 1.66 -5.72
C CYS A 14 -10.13 2.43 -6.30
N ASP A 15 -11.23 2.54 -5.56
CA ASP A 15 -12.43 3.26 -6.01
C ASP A 15 -12.28 4.78 -5.93
N SER A 16 -11.59 5.30 -4.91
CA SER A 16 -11.54 6.76 -4.64
C SER A 16 -10.37 7.47 -5.30
N HIS A 17 -9.23 6.78 -5.52
CA HIS A 17 -8.01 7.36 -6.08
C HIS A 17 -7.33 6.38 -7.06
N PRO A 18 -8.00 6.00 -8.15
CA PRO A 18 -7.50 4.98 -9.09
C PRO A 18 -6.17 5.39 -9.75
N ASP A 19 -5.93 6.69 -9.90
CA ASP A 19 -4.72 7.28 -10.48
C ASP A 19 -3.48 7.13 -9.57
N LEU A 20 -3.68 6.95 -8.27
CA LEU A 20 -2.59 6.84 -7.28
C LEU A 20 -2.26 5.38 -6.93
N VAL A 21 -3.02 4.42 -7.45
CA VAL A 21 -2.85 2.99 -7.17
C VAL A 21 -1.46 2.51 -7.58
N ASP A 22 -1.05 2.76 -8.82
CA ASP A 22 0.23 2.29 -9.35
C ASP A 22 1.42 2.90 -8.59
N ASP A 23 1.30 4.18 -8.20
CA ASP A 23 2.32 4.89 -7.44
C ASP A 23 2.45 4.33 -6.01
N VAL A 24 1.32 4.09 -5.32
CA VAL A 24 1.33 3.47 -3.99
C VAL A 24 1.87 2.04 -4.05
N LEU A 25 1.52 1.28 -5.08
CA LEU A 25 2.06 -0.07 -5.29
C LEU A 25 3.58 -0.03 -5.45
N LYS A 26 4.08 0.85 -6.32
CA LYS A 26 5.52 1.02 -6.54
C LYS A 26 6.24 1.43 -5.25
N GLN A 27 5.72 2.43 -4.53
CA GLN A 27 6.30 2.90 -3.28
C GLN A 27 6.30 1.80 -2.20
N SER A 28 5.23 0.99 -2.11
CA SER A 28 5.17 -0.12 -1.15
C SER A 28 6.28 -1.16 -1.42
N VAL A 29 6.55 -1.49 -2.68
CA VAL A 29 7.64 -2.41 -3.06
C VAL A 29 9.01 -1.81 -2.75
N GLU A 30 9.20 -0.51 -2.99
CA GLU A 30 10.44 0.19 -2.61
C GLU A 30 10.65 0.19 -1.09
N ILE A 31 9.59 0.36 -0.30
CA ILE A 31 9.65 0.28 1.17
C ILE A 31 10.02 -1.13 1.64
N GLU A 32 9.47 -2.18 1.03
CA GLU A 32 9.84 -3.59 1.33
C GLU A 32 11.33 -3.86 1.02
N ARG A 33 11.83 -3.34 -0.12
CA ARG A 33 13.21 -3.55 -0.56
C ARG A 33 14.21 -2.75 0.27
N ASP A 34 13.97 -1.46 0.45
CA ASP A 34 14.92 -0.54 1.06
C ASP A 34 14.83 -0.57 2.59
N GLY A 35 13.67 -0.95 3.13
CA GLY A 35 13.35 -0.90 4.55
C GLY A 35 12.78 0.44 4.97
N LEU A 36 11.76 0.38 5.83
CA LEU A 36 10.85 1.47 6.18
C LEU A 36 11.55 2.77 6.61
N ALA A 37 12.47 2.70 7.59
CA ALA A 37 13.21 3.88 8.06
C ALA A 37 14.15 4.49 6.99
N ARG A 38 14.73 3.66 6.11
CA ARG A 38 15.62 4.13 5.05
C ARG A 38 14.85 4.79 3.92
N TRP A 39 13.72 4.21 3.54
CA TRP A 39 12.83 4.80 2.54
C TRP A 39 12.20 6.12 3.06
N ALA A 40 11.71 6.15 4.30
CA ALA A 40 11.18 7.37 4.92
C ALA A 40 12.20 8.51 4.92
N LYS A 41 13.46 8.21 5.27
CA LYS A 41 14.57 9.18 5.23
C LYS A 41 14.89 9.66 3.81
N LYS A 42 14.82 8.77 2.80
CA LYS A 42 15.06 9.11 1.39
C LYS A 42 13.99 10.06 0.86
N GLU A 43 12.73 9.77 1.14
CA GLU A 43 11.58 10.55 0.68
C GLU A 43 11.27 11.76 1.58
N LYS A 44 12.03 11.94 2.68
CA LYS A 44 11.86 13.03 3.66
C LYS A 44 10.46 13.07 4.27
N VAL A 45 9.93 11.90 4.59
CA VAL A 45 8.65 11.73 5.28
C VAL A 45 8.84 11.04 6.63
N GLU A 46 7.82 11.12 7.48
CA GLU A 46 7.80 10.38 8.74
C GLU A 46 7.71 8.86 8.50
N GLU A 47 8.29 8.07 9.41
CA GLU A 47 8.20 6.60 9.32
C GLU A 47 6.75 6.10 9.37
N SER A 48 5.86 6.79 10.07
CA SER A 48 4.42 6.49 10.09
C SER A 48 3.78 6.59 8.70
N VAL A 49 4.22 7.54 7.88
CA VAL A 49 3.75 7.72 6.49
C VAL A 49 4.27 6.59 5.60
N ALA A 50 5.54 6.20 5.77
CA ALA A 50 6.08 5.03 5.07
C ALA A 50 5.32 3.75 5.46
N LEU A 51 5.00 3.55 6.73
CA LEU A 51 4.20 2.42 7.19
C LEU A 51 2.79 2.44 6.59
N GLN A 52 2.13 3.59 6.58
CA GLN A 52 0.81 3.73 5.97
C GLN A 52 0.83 3.42 4.47
N THR A 53 1.86 3.89 3.76
CA THR A 53 2.04 3.63 2.32
C THR A 53 2.24 2.14 2.05
N LEU A 54 3.06 1.47 2.86
CA LEU A 54 3.27 0.03 2.78
C LEU A 54 1.96 -0.75 3.03
N ILE A 55 1.24 -0.43 4.10
CA ILE A 55 -0.03 -1.11 4.44
C ILE A 55 -1.07 -0.90 3.35
N THR A 56 -1.14 0.31 2.77
CA THR A 56 -2.06 0.62 1.67
C THR A 56 -1.69 -0.19 0.42
N GLY A 57 -0.41 -0.25 0.04
CA GLY A 57 0.03 -1.06 -1.09
C GLY A 57 -0.23 -2.56 -0.90
N LEU A 58 -0.01 -3.08 0.30
CA LEU A 58 -0.37 -4.47 0.64
C LEU A 58 -1.88 -4.73 0.57
N SER A 59 -2.67 -3.77 1.05
CA SER A 59 -4.15 -3.82 0.99
C SER A 59 -4.66 -3.90 -0.44
N VAL A 60 -4.10 -3.06 -1.32
CA VAL A 60 -4.44 -3.07 -2.76
C VAL A 60 -4.03 -4.38 -3.40
N ARG A 61 -2.81 -4.88 -3.18
CA ARG A 61 -2.35 -6.18 -3.71
C ARG A 61 -3.24 -7.32 -3.27
N PHE A 62 -3.66 -7.32 -2.00
CA PHE A 62 -4.57 -8.31 -1.45
C PHE A 62 -5.97 -8.24 -2.11
N TYR A 63 -6.52 -7.04 -2.25
CA TYR A 63 -7.78 -6.81 -2.97
C TYR A 63 -7.71 -7.30 -4.42
N THR A 64 -6.67 -6.91 -5.17
CA THR A 64 -6.50 -7.31 -6.58
C THR A 64 -6.32 -8.82 -6.73
N ALA A 65 -5.60 -9.47 -5.82
CA ALA A 65 -5.46 -10.92 -5.83
C ALA A 65 -6.81 -11.62 -5.64
N LEU A 66 -7.63 -11.17 -4.68
CA LEU A 66 -8.97 -11.71 -4.46
C LEU A 66 -9.93 -11.44 -5.62
N ALA A 67 -9.84 -10.26 -6.24
CA ALA A 67 -10.65 -9.91 -7.40
C ALA A 67 -10.25 -10.72 -8.66
N SER A 68 -9.02 -11.22 -8.72
CA SER A 68 -8.52 -12.05 -9.83
C SER A 68 -8.86 -13.53 -9.66
N ASP A 69 -9.18 -13.96 -8.43
CA ASP A 69 -9.54 -15.34 -8.07
C ASP A 69 -11.07 -15.60 -8.12
N ALA A 70 -11.87 -14.59 -8.49
CA ALA A 70 -13.34 -14.61 -8.58
C ALA A 70 -13.82 -14.62 -10.04
#